data_AF-A0A735VW83-F1
#
_entry.id   AF-A0A735VW83-F1
#
_cell.length_a   1.000
_cell.length_b   1.000
_cell.length_c   1.000
_cell.angle_alpha   90.00
_cell.angle_beta   90.00
_cell.angle_gamma   90.00
#
_symmetry.space_group_name_H-M   'P 1'
#
loop_
_entity.id
_entity.type
_entity.pdbx_description
1 polymer ?
#
loop_
_entity_poly.entity_id
_entity_poly.type
_entity_poly.pdbx_seq_one_letter_code
_entity_poly.pdbx_strand_id
1 'polypeptide(L)'
;MPEGNPALIERSDRLTKPMVEQKRRVMSRLAFLPRIKRRIMKKNVQKSKNKGLCRRLNAILMAYSGLKITEIAEHLCAARTSVGCWINLFIQLGEIGLMTRKSGRSKGYPEQLFKKCCGFLWSLPPQVFGWSRSRWSVELLALAL
;
A
#
# COMPACT_ATOMS: atom_id res chain seq x y z
N MET A 1 36.29 -28.50 -16.78
CA MET A 1 34.93 -27.98 -17.05
C MET A 1 34.01 -28.52 -15.97
N PRO A 2 33.58 -27.75 -14.95
CA PRO A 2 32.65 -28.27 -13.96
C PRO A 2 31.23 -28.13 -14.52
N GLU A 3 30.56 -29.25 -14.74
CA GLU A 3 29.15 -29.28 -15.12
C GLU A 3 28.30 -28.69 -13.98
N GLY A 4 27.53 -27.65 -14.30
CA GLY A 4 26.64 -27.00 -13.35
C GLY A 4 25.57 -27.96 -12.86
N ASN A 5 25.54 -28.20 -11.55
CA ASN A 5 24.60 -29.13 -10.90
C ASN A 5 23.14 -28.82 -11.29
N PRO A 6 22.44 -29.72 -12.02
CA PRO A 6 21.10 -29.47 -12.54
C PRO A 6 20.04 -29.25 -11.44
N ALA A 7 20.29 -29.76 -10.22
CA ALA A 7 19.41 -29.56 -9.08
C ALA A 7 19.38 -28.11 -8.56
N LEU A 8 20.45 -27.32 -8.78
CA LEU A 8 20.50 -25.91 -8.41
C LEU A 8 19.72 -25.04 -9.41
N ILE A 9 19.80 -25.38 -10.70
CA ILE A 9 19.03 -24.73 -11.77
C ILE A 9 17.54 -24.94 -11.51
N GLU A 10 17.12 -26.17 -11.24
CA GLU A 10 15.72 -26.53 -11.00
C GLU A 10 15.14 -25.91 -9.70
N ARG A 11 15.96 -25.71 -8.66
CA ARG A 11 15.58 -25.00 -7.42
C ARG A 11 15.44 -23.49 -7.64
N SER A 12 16.32 -22.87 -8.43
CA SER A 12 16.19 -21.46 -8.80
C SER A 12 14.93 -21.19 -9.64
N ASP A 13 14.58 -22.12 -10.52
CA ASP A 13 13.38 -22.09 -11.37
C ASP A 13 12.08 -22.24 -10.56
N ARG A 14 12.07 -23.06 -9.51
CA ARG A 14 10.90 -23.25 -8.63
C ARG A 14 10.56 -22.00 -7.81
N LEU A 15 11.54 -21.17 -7.46
CA LEU A 15 11.32 -19.92 -6.72
C LEU A 15 10.92 -18.75 -7.62
N THR A 16 11.34 -18.75 -8.89
CA THR A 16 11.03 -17.68 -9.86
C THR A 16 9.67 -17.84 -10.53
N LYS A 17 9.24 -19.09 -10.81
CA LYS A 17 7.93 -19.42 -11.42
C LYS A 17 6.70 -18.81 -10.71
N PRO A 18 6.55 -18.87 -9.38
CA PRO A 18 5.38 -18.28 -8.71
C PRO A 18 5.36 -16.75 -8.79
N MET A 19 6.53 -16.09 -8.74
CA MET A 19 6.63 -14.63 -8.90
C MET A 19 6.30 -14.17 -10.33
N VAL A 20 6.74 -14.93 -11.34
CA VAL A 20 6.46 -14.64 -12.76
C VAL A 20 4.98 -14.87 -13.09
N GLU A 21 4.39 -15.93 -12.54
CA GLU A 21 2.97 -16.25 -12.69
C GLU A 21 2.06 -15.23 -11.97
N GLN A 22 2.45 -14.82 -10.75
CA GLN A 22 1.81 -13.71 -10.03
C GLN A 22 1.87 -12.41 -10.87
N LYS A 23 3.03 -12.09 -11.47
CA LYS A 23 3.18 -10.95 -12.38
C LYS A 23 2.29 -11.05 -13.64
N ARG A 24 2.17 -12.23 -14.25
CA ARG A 24 1.28 -12.47 -15.40
C ARG A 24 -0.19 -12.26 -15.03
N ARG A 25 -0.62 -12.74 -13.87
CA ARG A 25 -1.99 -12.54 -13.34
C ARG A 25 -2.29 -11.08 -13.02
N VAL A 26 -1.31 -10.34 -12.53
CA VAL A 26 -1.38 -8.89 -12.26
C VAL A 26 -1.52 -8.11 -13.57
N MET A 27 -0.72 -8.43 -14.59
CA MET A 27 -0.83 -7.79 -15.90
C MET A 27 -2.11 -8.14 -16.66
N SER A 28 -2.64 -9.36 -16.52
CA SER A 28 -3.90 -9.76 -17.16
C SER A 28 -5.13 -9.07 -16.56
N ARG A 29 -5.14 -8.77 -15.26
CA ARG A 29 -6.19 -7.95 -14.64
C ARG A 29 -6.16 -6.50 -15.10
N LEU A 30 -4.96 -5.97 -15.35
CA LEU A 30 -4.80 -4.63 -15.89
C LEU A 30 -5.27 -4.52 -17.36
N ALA A 31 -5.27 -5.64 -18.10
CA ALA A 31 -5.74 -5.70 -19.48
C ALA A 31 -7.23 -5.35 -19.62
N PHE A 32 -8.05 -5.60 -18.59
CA PHE A 32 -9.46 -5.21 -18.55
C PHE A 32 -9.66 -3.84 -17.87
N LEU A 33 -9.24 -2.78 -18.56
CA LEU A 33 -9.46 -1.39 -18.12
C LEU A 33 -10.46 -0.72 -19.08
N PRO A 34 -11.74 -0.56 -18.67
CA PRO A 34 -12.77 -0.01 -19.54
C PRO A 34 -12.38 1.34 -20.13
N ARG A 35 -12.77 1.58 -21.38
CA ARG A 35 -12.42 2.82 -22.12
C ARG A 35 -12.86 4.08 -21.37
N ILE A 36 -14.00 4.03 -20.67
CA ILE A 36 -14.53 5.12 -19.83
C ILE A 36 -13.58 5.43 -18.67
N LYS A 37 -13.14 4.40 -17.92
CA LYS A 37 -12.16 4.52 -16.83
C LYS A 37 -10.87 5.19 -17.30
N ARG A 38 -10.35 4.78 -18.47
CA ARG A 38 -9.16 5.39 -19.07
C ARG A 38 -9.36 6.88 -19.39
N ARG A 39 -10.53 7.26 -19.92
CA ARG A 39 -10.86 8.66 -20.22
C ARG A 39 -10.92 9.49 -18.94
N ILE A 40 -11.52 8.96 -17.88
CA ILE A 40 -11.59 9.62 -16.57
C ILE A 40 -10.18 9.81 -15.99
N MET A 41 -9.33 8.78 -16.04
CA MET A 41 -7.95 8.87 -15.57
C MET A 41 -7.14 9.92 -16.34
N LYS A 42 -7.25 9.97 -17.67
CA LYS A 42 -6.61 11.01 -18.49
C LYS A 42 -7.08 12.42 -18.10
N LYS A 43 -8.39 12.60 -17.88
CA LYS A 43 -8.96 13.86 -17.39
C LYS A 43 -8.42 14.22 -16.00
N ASN A 44 -8.29 13.24 -15.11
CA ASN A 44 -7.76 13.44 -13.76
C ASN A 44 -6.28 13.83 -13.79
N VAL A 45 -5.47 13.26 -14.67
CA VAL A 45 -4.07 13.66 -14.86
C VAL A 45 -3.97 15.13 -15.29
N GLN A 46 -4.82 15.56 -16.23
CA GLN A 46 -4.81 16.93 -16.75
C GLN A 46 -5.34 17.96 -15.73
N LYS A 47 -6.34 17.58 -14.92
CA LYS A 47 -7.01 18.51 -13.98
C LYS A 47 -6.41 18.54 -12.58
N SER A 48 -5.74 17.47 -12.16
CA SER A 48 -5.28 17.35 -10.78
C SER A 48 -4.05 18.20 -10.50
N LYS A 49 -4.08 18.93 -9.37
CA LYS A 49 -2.93 19.67 -8.84
C LYS A 49 -1.89 18.77 -8.16
N ASN A 50 -2.27 17.52 -7.82
CA ASN A 50 -1.40 16.58 -7.13
C ASN A 50 -0.44 15.88 -8.11
N LYS A 51 0.79 16.41 -8.21
CA LYS A 51 1.85 15.88 -9.09
C LYS A 51 2.13 14.39 -8.86
N GLY A 52 2.07 13.93 -7.61
CA GLY A 52 2.31 12.53 -7.25
C GLY A 52 1.22 11.61 -7.78
N LEU A 53 -0.04 12.03 -7.66
CA LEU A 53 -1.18 11.29 -8.23
C LEU A 53 -1.09 11.24 -9.76
N CYS A 54 -0.78 12.36 -10.42
CA CYS A 54 -0.63 12.41 -11.87
C CYS A 54 0.46 11.45 -12.37
N ARG A 55 1.61 11.40 -11.68
CA ARG A 55 2.70 10.47 -12.01
C ARG A 55 2.27 9.01 -11.91
N ARG A 56 1.55 8.63 -10.85
CA ARG A 56 1.04 7.26 -10.65
C ARG A 56 -0.01 6.86 -11.67
N LEU A 57 -0.93 7.77 -11.99
CA LEU A 57 -1.95 7.55 -13.01
C LEU A 57 -1.32 7.38 -14.40
N ASN A 58 -0.30 8.17 -14.74
CA ASN A 58 0.45 8.02 -15.98
C ASN A 58 1.15 6.65 -16.04
N ALA A 59 1.74 6.17 -14.94
CA ALA A 59 2.33 4.84 -14.89
C ALA A 59 1.34 3.73 -15.26
N ILE A 60 0.09 3.83 -14.79
CA ILE A 60 -0.94 2.82 -15.09
C ILE A 60 -1.43 2.94 -16.54
N LEU A 61 -1.59 4.17 -17.04
CA LEU A 61 -1.96 4.38 -18.45
C LEU A 61 -0.88 3.83 -19.39
N MET A 62 0.39 3.96 -19.03
CA MET A 62 1.53 3.42 -19.78
C MET A 62 1.61 1.88 -19.68
N ALA A 63 1.37 1.33 -18.48
CA ALA A 63 1.30 -0.12 -18.29
C ALA A 63 0.14 -0.73 -19.12
N TYR A 64 -0.99 -0.04 -19.20
CA TYR A 64 -2.12 -0.45 -20.04
C TYR A 64 -1.79 -0.39 -21.53
N SER A 65 -0.98 0.57 -21.99
CA SER A 65 -0.54 0.63 -23.40
C SER A 65 0.50 -0.44 -23.75
N GLY A 66 0.87 -1.32 -22.81
CA GLY A 66 1.78 -2.44 -23.05
C GLY A 66 3.26 -2.13 -22.81
N LEU A 67 3.59 -0.96 -22.24
CA LEU A 67 4.97 -0.62 -21.89
C LEU A 67 5.47 -1.50 -20.73
N LYS A 68 6.76 -1.85 -20.78
CA LYS A 68 7.40 -2.63 -19.72
C LYS A 68 7.64 -1.75 -18.49
N ILE A 69 7.70 -2.38 -17.31
CA ILE A 69 7.97 -1.67 -16.04
C ILE A 69 9.29 -0.89 -16.09
N THR A 70 10.30 -1.39 -16.81
CA THR A 70 11.60 -0.72 -17.01
C THR A 70 11.45 0.58 -17.79
N GLU A 71 10.78 0.53 -18.93
CA GLU A 71 10.52 1.69 -19.81
C GLU A 71 9.68 2.75 -19.08
N ILE A 72 8.67 2.31 -18.31
CA ILE A 72 7.82 3.21 -17.51
C ILE A 72 8.64 3.90 -16.41
N ALA A 73 9.53 3.15 -15.76
CA ALA A 73 10.39 3.68 -14.69
C ALA A 73 11.36 4.74 -15.22
N GLU A 74 11.96 4.49 -16.38
CA GLU A 74 12.83 5.44 -17.08
C GLU A 74 12.05 6.69 -17.51
N HIS A 75 10.88 6.50 -18.15
CA HIS A 75 10.06 7.61 -18.63
C HIS A 75 9.54 8.52 -17.51
N LEU A 76 9.25 7.97 -16.32
CA LEU A 76 8.75 8.72 -15.17
C LEU A 76 9.85 9.15 -14.17
N CYS A 77 11.12 8.83 -14.47
CA CYS A 77 12.26 8.99 -13.56
C CYS A 77 11.95 8.46 -12.14
N ALA A 78 11.41 7.25 -12.06
CA ALA A 78 11.00 6.60 -10.82
C ALA A 78 11.72 5.26 -10.64
N ALA A 79 11.87 4.79 -9.39
CA ALA A 79 12.40 3.46 -9.15
C ALA A 79 11.47 2.37 -9.72
N ARG A 80 12.04 1.33 -10.32
CA ARG A 80 11.30 0.17 -10.88
C ARG A 80 10.36 -0.47 -9.85
N THR A 81 10.80 -0.55 -8.59
CA THR A 81 10.02 -1.07 -7.46
C THR A 81 8.80 -0.20 -7.14
N SER A 82 8.93 1.13 -7.21
CA SER A 82 7.83 2.06 -7.02
C SER A 82 6.74 1.89 -8.07
N VAL A 83 7.13 1.75 -9.34
CA VAL A 83 6.19 1.50 -10.45
C VAL A 83 5.44 0.18 -10.23
N GLY A 84 6.15 -0.90 -9.90
CA GLY A 84 5.55 -2.19 -9.57
C GLY A 84 4.57 -2.10 -8.40
N CYS A 85 4.93 -1.34 -7.35
CA CYS A 85 4.06 -1.10 -6.20
C CYS A 85 2.78 -0.34 -6.59
N TRP A 86 2.87 0.72 -7.40
CA TRP A 86 1.69 1.47 -7.87
C TRP A 86 0.75 0.61 -8.70
N ILE A 87 1.28 -0.21 -9.60
CA ILE A 87 0.50 -1.16 -10.39
C ILE A 87 -0.21 -2.17 -9.49
N ASN A 88 0.51 -2.75 -8.52
CA ASN A 88 -0.06 -3.72 -7.59
C ASN A 88 -1.16 -3.09 -6.72
N LEU A 89 -0.92 -1.89 -6.16
CA LEU A 89 -1.90 -1.15 -5.38
C LEU A 89 -3.15 -0.82 -6.20
N PHE A 90 -2.99 -0.47 -7.48
CA PHE A 90 -4.13 -0.22 -8.35
C PHE A 90 -4.96 -1.48 -8.61
N ILE A 91 -4.33 -2.63 -8.77
CA ILE A 91 -5.06 -3.89 -8.98
C ILE A 91 -5.78 -4.34 -7.71
N GLN A 92 -5.19 -4.09 -6.53
CA GLN A 92 -5.78 -4.48 -5.25
C GLN A 92 -6.90 -3.51 -4.79
N LEU A 93 -6.68 -2.21 -4.92
CA LEU A 93 -7.52 -1.17 -4.29
C LEU A 93 -8.09 -0.16 -5.31
N GLY A 94 -7.80 -0.32 -6.60
CA GLY A 94 -8.22 0.62 -7.63
C GLY A 94 -7.57 2.00 -7.47
N GLU A 95 -8.32 3.05 -7.81
CA GLU A 95 -7.86 4.44 -7.74
C GLU A 95 -7.58 4.89 -6.30
N ILE A 96 -8.23 4.28 -5.30
CA ILE A 96 -8.05 4.59 -3.88
C ILE A 96 -6.61 4.28 -3.46
N GLY A 97 -6.04 3.19 -3.96
CA GLY A 97 -4.65 2.78 -3.68
C GLY A 97 -3.59 3.74 -4.23
N LEU A 98 -3.96 4.61 -5.18
CA LEU A 98 -3.05 5.60 -5.77
C LEU A 98 -3.09 6.95 -5.06
N MET A 99 -4.05 7.17 -4.18
CA MET A 99 -4.14 8.40 -3.42
C MET A 99 -3.02 8.44 -2.38
N THR A 100 -2.30 9.56 -2.32
CA THR A 100 -1.27 9.75 -1.29
C THR A 100 -1.97 9.85 0.06
N ARG A 101 -1.69 8.92 0.99
CA ARG A 101 -1.96 9.16 2.42
C ARG A 101 -1.22 10.43 2.81
N LYS A 102 -1.87 11.36 3.53
CA LYS A 102 -1.21 12.58 4.02
C LYS A 102 0.11 12.19 4.69
N SER A 103 1.21 12.82 4.27
CA SER A 103 2.51 12.57 4.87
C SER A 103 2.50 13.01 6.33
N GLY A 104 3.14 12.23 7.19
CA GLY A 104 3.22 12.47 8.62
C GLY A 104 2.50 11.41 9.43
N ARG A 105 2.78 11.40 10.74
CA ARG A 105 2.00 10.63 11.69
C ARG A 105 0.55 11.09 11.56
N SER A 106 -0.41 10.17 11.50
CA SER A 106 -1.80 10.57 11.70
C SER A 106 -1.83 11.39 12.99
N LYS A 107 -2.53 12.54 13.01
CA LYS A 107 -2.93 13.14 14.30
C LYS A 107 -3.44 11.96 15.13
N GLY A 108 -2.89 11.78 16.33
CA GLY A 108 -3.14 10.58 17.15
C GLY A 108 -4.64 10.34 17.37
N TYR A 109 -4.98 9.37 18.22
CA TYR A 109 -6.38 9.17 18.64
C TYR A 109 -7.08 10.53 18.84
N PRO A 110 -8.30 10.70 18.32
CA PRO A 110 -8.98 11.99 18.42
C PRO A 110 -8.92 12.42 19.89
N GLU A 111 -8.32 13.58 20.16
CA GLU A 111 -8.02 14.03 21.53
C GLU A 111 -9.25 13.95 22.44
N GLN A 112 -10.43 14.18 21.85
CA GLN A 112 -11.74 14.04 22.47
C GLN A 112 -12.02 12.61 22.95
N LEU A 113 -11.69 11.58 22.16
CA LEU A 113 -11.83 10.19 22.55
C LEU A 113 -10.84 9.84 23.66
N PHE A 114 -9.58 10.27 23.55
CA PHE A 114 -8.59 10.03 24.60
C PHE A 114 -9.00 10.67 25.93
N LYS A 115 -9.47 11.92 25.92
CA LYS A 115 -9.99 12.62 27.11
C LYS A 115 -11.22 11.93 27.69
N LYS A 116 -12.15 11.49 26.85
CA LYS A 116 -13.33 10.73 27.28
C LYS A 116 -12.95 9.41 27.94
N CYS A 117 -12.05 8.64 27.32
CA CYS A 117 -11.56 7.38 27.88
C CYS A 117 -10.82 7.62 29.20
N CYS A 118 -9.94 8.61 29.27
CA CYS A 118 -9.26 8.97 30.52
C CYS A 118 -10.24 9.41 31.62
N GLY A 119 -11.25 10.22 31.28
CA GLY A 119 -12.28 10.64 32.24
C GLY A 119 -13.13 9.47 32.74
N PHE A 120 -13.50 8.55 31.85
CA PHE A 120 -14.21 7.32 32.21
C PHE A 120 -13.36 6.43 33.11
N LEU A 121 -12.10 6.20 32.76
CA LEU A 121 -11.19 5.38 33.56
C LEU A 121 -10.95 6.04 34.93
N TRP A 122 -10.78 7.35 35.00
CA TRP A 122 -10.61 8.06 36.28
C TRP A 122 -11.82 7.96 37.20
N SER A 123 -13.03 7.86 36.64
CA SER A 123 -14.27 7.71 37.43
C SER A 123 -14.42 6.35 38.10
N LEU A 124 -13.58 5.37 37.73
CA LEU A 124 -13.66 3.99 38.22
C LEU A 124 -12.32 3.53 38.81
N PRO A 125 -12.33 2.81 39.94
CA PRO A 125 -11.12 2.17 40.43
C PRO A 125 -10.68 1.05 39.47
N PRO A 126 -9.37 0.89 39.19
CA PRO A 126 -8.86 -0.13 38.27
C PRO A 126 -9.23 -1.57 38.68
N GLN A 127 -9.59 -1.79 39.95
CA GLN A 127 -10.09 -3.08 40.45
C GLN A 127 -11.40 -3.52 39.78
N VAL A 128 -12.24 -2.58 39.32
CA VAL A 128 -13.50 -2.91 38.60
C VAL A 128 -13.22 -3.64 37.30
N PHE A 129 -12.05 -3.44 36.72
CA PHE A 129 -11.61 -4.06 35.48
C PHE A 129 -10.72 -5.29 35.72
N GLY A 130 -10.59 -5.75 36.97
CA GLY A 130 -9.83 -6.95 37.33
C GLY A 130 -8.34 -6.72 37.61
N TRP A 131 -7.86 -5.47 37.66
CA TRP A 131 -6.48 -5.18 38.03
C TRP A 131 -6.29 -5.15 39.56
N SER A 132 -5.22 -5.79 40.07
CA SER A 132 -4.90 -5.84 41.52
C SER A 132 -4.39 -4.52 42.10
N ARG A 133 -4.11 -3.51 41.27
CA ARG A 133 -3.60 -2.22 41.71
C ARG A 133 -4.74 -1.35 42.25
N SER A 134 -4.42 -0.48 43.20
CA SER A 134 -5.39 0.45 43.81
C SER A 134 -5.51 1.80 43.11
N ARG A 135 -4.62 2.10 42.18
CA ARG A 135 -4.52 3.41 41.50
C ARG A 135 -4.16 3.23 40.04
N TRP A 136 -4.60 4.17 39.21
CA TRP A 136 -4.16 4.28 37.83
C TRP A 136 -2.67 4.68 37.79
N SER A 137 -1.85 3.84 37.14
CA SER A 137 -0.48 4.17 36.75
C SER A 137 -0.41 4.37 35.24
N VAL A 138 0.62 5.06 34.75
CA VAL A 138 0.80 5.28 33.30
C VAL A 138 0.90 3.94 32.55
N GLU A 139 1.54 2.94 33.14
CA GLU A 139 1.64 1.58 32.60
C GLU A 139 0.25 0.91 32.49
N LEU A 140 -0.58 1.05 33.52
CA LEU A 140 -1.91 0.44 33.55
C LEU A 140 -2.88 1.16 32.61
N LEU A 141 -2.76 2.48 32.47
CA LEU A 141 -3.47 3.28 31.47
C LEU A 141 -3.06 2.91 30.03
N ALA A 142 -1.77 2.64 29.80
CA ALA A 142 -1.29 2.22 28.48
C ALA A 142 -1.77 0.82 28.07
N LEU A 143 -2.13 -0.03 29.03
CA LEU A 143 -2.73 -1.34 28.77
C LEU A 143 -4.26 -1.25 28.56
N ALA A 144 -4.90 -0.20 29.10
CA ALA A 144 -6.35 -0.01 29.02
C ALA A 144 -6.81 0.81 27.80
N LEU A 145 -5.90 1.51 27.13
CA LEU A 145 -6.14 2.41 25.99
C LEU A 145 -5.55 1.86 24.68
#